data_AF-A0A0W8D2Q2-F1
#
_entry.id   AF-A0A0W8D2Q2-F1
#
_cell.length_a   1.000
_cell.length_b   1.000
_cell.length_c   1.000
_cell.angle_alpha   90.00
_cell.angle_beta   90.00
_cell.angle_gamma   90.00
#
_symmetry.space_group_name_H-M   'P 1'
#
loop_
_entity.id
_entity.type
_entity.pdbx_description
1 polymer ?
#
loop_
_entity_poly.entity_id
_entity_poly.type
_entity_poly.pdbx_seq_one_letter_code
_entity_poly.pdbx_strand_id
1 'polypeptide(L)'
;MGRSKPPGRPRITGQGRTKPTHRRRCTTNRLKLEIVEYFFECNKRMQKTVDKYFSTLSSKSKDSKRKLIYTWIENHETLKLLCEDPKTADLKYLRPVGVATILSAEAEQELVGWVNMLRKDGVPVSGPMLEMQALEIAAEHDVLGFKASWHWRKGFLRRHQLSLRARTRQGKRACLVGDKDKDLSSDDDLADDSESDGEDNE
;
A
#
# COMPACT_ATOMS: atom_id res chain seq x y z
N MET A 1 31.58 4.72 0.07
CA MET A 1 31.41 4.40 -1.37
C MET A 1 30.20 3.48 -1.54
N GLY A 2 29.05 4.00 -1.99
CA GLY A 2 27.84 3.18 -2.19
C GLY A 2 27.96 2.32 -3.44
N ARG A 3 27.81 0.99 -3.32
CA ARG A 3 27.84 0.06 -4.46
C ARG A 3 26.73 0.42 -5.45
N SER A 4 27.08 0.67 -6.71
CA SER A 4 26.08 0.90 -7.75
C SER A 4 25.29 -0.39 -8.01
N LYS A 5 24.01 -0.24 -8.36
CA LYS A 5 23.18 -1.40 -8.72
C LYS A 5 23.74 -2.02 -10.01
N PRO A 6 23.83 -3.36 -10.11
CA PRO A 6 24.33 -4.01 -11.32
C PRO A 6 23.44 -3.65 -12.52
N PRO A 7 24.03 -3.43 -13.71
CA PRO A 7 23.27 -3.14 -14.91
C PRO A 7 22.31 -4.29 -15.22
N GLY A 8 21.04 -3.95 -15.47
CA GLY A 8 20.03 -4.93 -15.87
C GLY A 8 20.32 -5.53 -17.25
N ARG A 9 19.56 -6.57 -17.62
CA ARG A 9 19.67 -7.24 -18.92
C ARG A 9 19.59 -6.22 -20.08
N PRO A 10 20.56 -6.22 -21.02
CA PRO A 10 20.53 -5.32 -22.18
C PRO A 10 19.32 -5.62 -23.06
N ARG A 11 18.71 -4.58 -23.65
CA ARG A 11 17.56 -4.73 -24.55
C ARG A 11 18.01 -5.12 -25.94
N ILE A 12 17.30 -6.06 -26.56
CA ILE A 12 17.61 -6.60 -27.89
C ILE A 12 16.95 -5.75 -29.01
N THR A 13 15.88 -5.00 -28.73
CA THR A 13 15.19 -4.18 -29.76
C THR A 13 14.45 -2.97 -29.18
N GLY A 14 14.42 -1.88 -29.95
CA GLY A 14 13.56 -0.71 -29.77
C GLY A 14 14.00 0.29 -28.69
N GLN A 15 13.44 1.50 -28.77
CA GLN A 15 13.52 2.49 -27.69
C GLN A 15 12.70 2.00 -26.48
N GLY A 16 13.17 2.28 -25.27
CA GLY A 16 12.54 1.87 -24.02
C GLY A 16 11.07 2.28 -23.89
N ARG A 17 10.43 1.85 -22.80
CA ARG A 17 9.25 2.56 -22.31
C ARG A 17 9.67 4.00 -22.02
N THR A 18 9.07 4.96 -22.71
CA THR A 18 9.30 6.38 -22.46
C THR A 18 8.73 6.77 -21.09
N LYS A 19 9.40 7.69 -20.41
CA LYS A 19 8.86 8.26 -19.17
C LYS A 19 7.60 9.06 -19.52
N PRO A 20 6.46 8.87 -18.83
CA PRO A 20 5.28 9.70 -19.04
C PRO A 20 5.62 11.17 -18.80
N THR A 21 5.37 12.02 -19.79
CA THR A 21 5.59 13.48 -19.72
C THR A 21 4.36 14.23 -19.19
N HIS A 22 3.19 13.60 -19.25
CA HIS A 22 1.94 14.22 -18.83
C HIS A 22 1.83 14.31 -17.30
N ARG A 23 1.79 15.54 -16.77
CA ARG A 23 1.56 15.83 -15.36
C ARG A 23 0.26 16.60 -15.19
N ARG A 24 -0.66 16.07 -14.36
CA ARG A 24 -1.90 16.79 -14.02
C ARG A 24 -1.54 18.06 -13.23
N ARG A 25 -1.98 19.22 -13.70
CA ARG A 25 -1.91 20.49 -12.96
C ARG A 25 -3.14 20.61 -12.07
N CYS A 26 -2.96 20.34 -10.78
CA CYS A 26 -3.99 20.44 -9.75
C CYS A 26 -3.93 21.79 -9.03
N THR A 27 -5.09 22.35 -8.69
CA THR A 27 -5.24 23.56 -7.87
C THR A 27 -5.71 23.18 -6.47
N THR A 28 -5.10 23.75 -5.43
CA THR A 28 -5.54 23.60 -4.03
C THR A 28 -6.82 24.39 -3.79
N ASN A 29 -7.58 24.04 -2.75
CA ASN A 29 -8.80 24.77 -2.40
C ASN A 29 -8.49 26.24 -2.06
N ARG A 30 -7.39 26.51 -1.35
CA ARG A 30 -6.89 27.86 -1.10
C ARG A 30 -6.71 28.69 -2.38
N LEU A 31 -6.02 28.14 -3.38
CA LEU A 31 -5.79 28.84 -4.64
C LEU A 31 -7.09 29.03 -5.43
N LYS A 32 -8.03 28.07 -5.36
CA LYS A 32 -9.35 28.24 -5.99
C LYS A 32 -10.10 29.42 -5.35
N LEU A 33 -10.10 29.52 -4.02
CA LEU A 33 -10.76 30.60 -3.29
C LEU A 33 -10.14 31.96 -3.66
N GLU A 34 -8.81 32.08 -3.60
CA GLU A 34 -8.08 33.30 -3.95
C GLU A 34 -8.41 33.79 -5.38
N ILE A 35 -8.49 32.86 -6.34
CA ILE A 35 -8.86 33.17 -7.73
C ILE A 35 -10.30 33.71 -7.82
N VAL A 36 -11.22 33.13 -7.06
CA VAL A 36 -12.64 33.54 -7.05
C VAL A 36 -12.80 34.90 -6.37
N GLU A 37 -12.13 35.14 -5.26
CA GLU A 37 -12.11 36.44 -4.57
C GLU A 37 -11.56 37.53 -5.49
N TYR A 38 -10.42 37.29 -6.14
CA TYR A 38 -9.85 38.22 -7.12
C TYR A 38 -10.79 38.48 -8.30
N PHE A 39 -11.55 37.48 -8.76
CA PHE A 39 -12.54 37.66 -9.82
C PHE A 39 -13.63 38.66 -9.41
N PHE A 40 -14.10 38.60 -8.16
CA PHE A 40 -15.07 39.55 -7.62
C PHE A 40 -14.45 40.95 -7.44
N GLU A 41 -13.23 41.05 -6.90
CA GLU A 41 -12.50 42.32 -6.76
C GLU A 41 -12.28 43.02 -8.11
N CYS A 42 -12.01 42.25 -9.17
CA CYS A 42 -11.77 42.78 -10.51
C CYS A 42 -13.06 43.11 -11.30
N ASN A 43 -14.18 43.33 -10.61
CA ASN A 43 -15.49 43.60 -11.22
C ASN A 43 -15.87 42.52 -12.26
N LYS A 44 -15.68 41.25 -11.88
CA LYS A 44 -16.07 40.06 -12.67
C LYS A 44 -15.40 39.96 -14.04
N ARG A 45 -14.20 40.52 -14.19
CA ARG A 45 -13.41 40.45 -15.43
C ARG A 45 -12.63 39.14 -15.51
N MET A 46 -13.24 38.16 -16.18
CA MET A 46 -12.67 36.82 -16.35
C MET A 46 -11.31 36.79 -17.05
N GLN A 47 -11.14 37.57 -18.12
CA GLN A 47 -9.88 37.60 -18.88
C GLN A 47 -8.70 38.06 -18.00
N LYS A 48 -8.90 39.12 -17.21
CA LYS A 48 -7.90 39.60 -16.25
C LYS A 48 -7.53 38.55 -15.20
N THR A 49 -8.51 37.79 -14.73
CA THR A 49 -8.33 36.72 -13.75
C THR A 49 -7.48 35.59 -14.33
N VAL A 50 -7.81 35.13 -15.53
CA VAL A 50 -7.06 34.06 -16.20
C VAL A 50 -5.64 34.51 -16.54
N ASP A 51 -5.45 35.76 -16.99
CA ASP A 51 -4.13 36.26 -17.34
C ASP A 51 -3.23 36.45 -16.11
N LYS A 52 -3.76 36.82 -14.94
CA LYS A 52 -3.00 36.90 -13.69
C LYS A 52 -2.51 35.53 -13.23
N TYR A 53 -3.41 34.55 -13.10
CA TYR A 53 -3.11 33.25 -12.48
C TYR A 53 -2.60 32.17 -13.45
N PHE A 54 -2.87 32.34 -14.74
CA PHE A 54 -2.58 31.33 -15.77
C PHE A 54 -1.89 31.95 -17.01
N SER A 55 -1.04 32.96 -16.81
CA SER A 55 -0.31 33.66 -17.90
C SER A 55 0.47 32.72 -18.83
N THR A 56 1.15 31.72 -18.26
CA THR A 56 2.04 30.77 -18.97
C THR A 56 1.29 29.70 -19.78
N LEU A 57 -0.04 29.66 -19.72
CA LEU A 57 -0.84 28.66 -20.40
C LEU A 57 -1.14 29.06 -21.85
N SER A 58 -1.22 28.06 -22.74
CA SER A 58 -1.73 28.25 -24.10
C SER A 58 -3.20 28.68 -24.09
N SER A 59 -3.67 29.33 -25.16
CA SER A 59 -5.05 29.82 -25.28
C SER A 59 -6.11 28.73 -24.99
N LYS A 60 -5.95 27.53 -25.56
CA LYS A 60 -6.84 26.38 -25.30
C LYS A 60 -6.84 25.95 -23.82
N SER A 61 -5.68 26.03 -23.17
CA SER A 61 -5.54 25.70 -21.75
C SER A 61 -6.15 26.79 -20.86
N LYS A 62 -6.01 28.06 -21.24
CA LYS A 62 -6.69 29.20 -20.60
C LYS A 62 -8.21 29.08 -20.69
N ASP A 63 -8.74 28.67 -21.85
CA ASP A 63 -10.18 28.38 -22.03
C ASP A 63 -10.67 27.30 -21.06
N SER A 64 -9.89 26.22 -20.91
CA SER A 64 -10.20 25.15 -19.95
C SER A 64 -10.19 25.65 -18.51
N LYS A 65 -9.27 26.55 -18.15
CA LYS A 65 -9.23 27.19 -16.83
C LYS A 65 -10.41 28.13 -16.61
N ARG A 66 -10.81 28.90 -17.63
CA ARG A 66 -12.01 29.75 -17.57
C ARG A 66 -13.24 28.96 -17.15
N LYS A 67 -13.47 27.80 -17.79
CA LYS A 67 -14.60 26.91 -17.46
C LYS A 67 -14.54 26.44 -16.00
N LEU A 68 -13.36 26.07 -15.52
CA LEU A 68 -13.17 25.66 -14.12
C LEU A 68 -13.42 26.81 -13.13
N ILE A 69 -13.02 28.04 -13.46
CA ILE A 69 -13.27 29.20 -12.60
C ILE A 69 -14.77 29.42 -12.43
N TYR A 70 -15.58 29.27 -13.49
CA TYR A 70 -17.04 29.34 -13.33
C TYR A 70 -17.59 28.28 -12.37
N THR A 71 -17.11 27.03 -12.47
CA THR A 71 -17.47 25.99 -11.50
C THR A 71 -17.02 26.34 -10.08
N TRP A 72 -15.89 27.03 -9.90
CA TRP A 72 -15.43 27.46 -8.57
C TRP A 72 -16.24 28.64 -8.03
N ILE A 73 -16.68 29.56 -8.89
CA ILE A 73 -17.60 30.66 -8.53
C ILE A 73 -18.93 30.10 -8.03
N GLU A 74 -19.47 29.09 -8.73
CA GLU A 74 -20.70 28.41 -8.30
C GLU A 74 -20.55 27.74 -6.93
N ASN A 75 -19.38 27.17 -6.67
CA ASN A 75 -19.05 26.50 -5.41
C ASN A 75 -18.32 27.41 -4.39
N HIS A 76 -18.47 28.73 -4.50
CA HIS A 76 -17.69 29.70 -3.72
C HIS A 76 -17.88 29.55 -2.20
N GLU A 77 -19.12 29.43 -1.74
CA GLU A 77 -19.41 29.28 -0.31
C GLU A 77 -18.83 27.96 0.25
N THR A 78 -18.92 26.88 -0.53
CA THR A 78 -18.26 25.61 -0.18
C THR A 78 -16.74 25.79 -0.09
N LEU A 79 -16.12 26.54 -1.01
CA LEU A 79 -14.68 26.78 -0.96
C LEU A 79 -14.26 27.60 0.26
N LYS A 80 -15.07 28.57 0.71
CA LYS A 80 -14.81 29.32 1.95
C LYS A 80 -14.80 28.40 3.16
N LEU A 81 -15.87 27.63 3.35
CA LEU A 81 -15.98 26.67 4.45
C LEU A 81 -14.79 25.70 4.48
N LEU A 82 -14.38 25.21 3.31
CA LEU A 82 -13.22 24.32 3.19
C LEU A 82 -11.88 24.98 3.47
N CYS A 83 -11.78 26.30 3.37
CA CYS A 83 -10.56 27.04 3.64
C CYS A 83 -10.45 27.53 5.09
N GLU A 84 -11.53 27.46 5.89
CA GLU A 84 -11.50 27.73 7.34
C GLU A 84 -10.52 26.78 8.04
N ASP A 85 -10.54 25.51 7.65
CA ASP A 85 -9.62 24.49 8.13
C ASP A 85 -8.30 24.49 7.31
N PRO A 86 -7.12 24.72 7.93
CA PRO A 86 -5.84 24.73 7.21
C PRO A 86 -5.55 23.41 6.48
N LYS A 87 -5.98 22.28 7.08
CA LYS A 87 -5.78 20.94 6.50
C LYS A 87 -6.54 20.77 5.19
N THR A 88 -7.80 21.23 5.12
CA THR A 88 -8.65 21.11 3.92
C THR A 88 -8.35 22.18 2.88
N ALA A 89 -7.83 23.34 3.30
CA ALA A 89 -7.38 24.41 2.40
C ALA A 89 -6.28 23.94 1.42
N ASP A 90 -5.35 23.11 1.90
CA ASP A 90 -4.23 22.60 1.10
C ASP A 90 -4.60 21.35 0.27
N LEU A 91 -5.78 20.77 0.51
CA LEU A 91 -6.29 19.67 -0.32
C LEU A 91 -6.69 20.17 -1.71
N LYS A 92 -6.52 19.28 -2.70
CA LYS A 92 -6.83 19.57 -4.12
C LYS A 92 -8.20 19.06 -4.53
N TYR A 93 -8.61 17.96 -3.91
CA TYR A 93 -9.86 17.26 -4.14
C TYR A 93 -10.38 16.77 -2.80
N LEU A 94 -11.68 16.88 -2.61
CA LEU A 94 -12.39 16.23 -1.52
C LEU A 94 -13.22 15.11 -2.11
N ARG A 95 -13.28 13.99 -1.39
CA ARG A 95 -14.24 12.93 -1.68
C ARG A 95 -15.44 13.15 -0.76
N PRO A 96 -16.67 13.01 -1.27
CA PRO A 96 -17.84 13.00 -0.40
C PRO A 96 -17.70 11.89 0.65
N VAL A 97 -18.23 12.15 1.84
CA VAL A 97 -18.34 11.16 2.91
C VAL A 97 -19.17 9.98 2.39
N GLY A 98 -18.80 8.75 2.75
CA GLY A 98 -19.51 7.53 2.31
C GLY A 98 -19.07 6.98 0.94
N VAL A 99 -18.20 7.65 0.20
CA VAL A 99 -17.60 7.11 -1.06
C VAL A 99 -16.28 6.39 -0.77
N ALA A 100 -16.18 5.78 0.41
CA ALA A 100 -14.98 5.06 0.82
C ALA A 100 -14.85 3.78 -0.01
N THR A 101 -13.99 3.81 -1.03
CA THR A 101 -13.66 2.62 -1.83
C THR A 101 -12.64 1.71 -1.13
N ILE A 102 -12.49 1.83 0.19
CA ILE A 102 -11.45 1.19 1.00
C ILE A 102 -12.08 0.72 2.31
N LEU A 103 -11.70 -0.47 2.76
CA LEU A 103 -12.07 -1.02 4.07
C LEU A 103 -11.57 -0.11 5.21
N SER A 104 -12.31 -0.10 6.33
CA SER A 104 -11.87 0.53 7.58
C SER A 104 -10.61 -0.19 8.12
N ALA A 105 -9.89 0.45 9.04
CA ALA A 105 -8.72 -0.18 9.64
C ALA A 105 -9.08 -1.48 10.40
N GLU A 106 -10.23 -1.50 11.05
CA GLU A 106 -10.79 -2.65 11.76
C GLU A 106 -11.09 -3.81 10.80
N ALA A 107 -11.88 -3.55 9.76
CA ALA A 107 -12.22 -4.51 8.72
C ALA A 107 -10.97 -5.10 8.04
N GLU A 108 -9.93 -4.27 7.83
CA GLU A 108 -8.66 -4.78 7.31
C GLU A 108 -7.92 -5.69 8.27
N GLN A 109 -8.00 -5.46 9.59
CA GLN A 109 -7.37 -6.33 10.58
C GLN A 109 -8.06 -7.68 10.67
N GLU A 110 -9.39 -7.73 10.55
CA GLU A 110 -10.13 -8.99 10.47
C GLU A 110 -9.67 -9.82 9.27
N LEU A 111 -9.56 -9.17 8.11
CA LEU A 111 -9.05 -9.83 6.90
C LEU A 111 -7.60 -10.33 7.08
N VAL A 112 -6.74 -9.56 7.75
CA VAL A 112 -5.38 -10.01 8.08
C VAL A 112 -5.40 -11.20 9.03
N GLY A 113 -6.26 -11.20 10.05
CA GLY A 113 -6.48 -12.31 10.97
C GLY A 113 -6.85 -13.58 10.22
N TRP A 114 -7.83 -13.49 9.32
CA TRP A 114 -8.26 -14.60 8.46
C TRP A 114 -7.11 -15.14 7.60
N VAL A 115 -6.33 -14.28 6.93
CA VAL A 115 -5.16 -14.70 6.13
C VAL A 115 -4.13 -15.44 7.01
N ASN A 116 -3.88 -14.94 8.21
CA ASN A 116 -2.91 -15.53 9.12
C ASN A 116 -3.37 -16.87 9.70
N MET A 117 -4.67 -17.04 9.97
CA MET A 117 -5.24 -18.34 10.39
C MET A 117 -5.00 -19.40 9.32
N LEU A 118 -5.39 -19.13 8.06
CA LEU A 118 -5.18 -20.08 6.96
C LEU A 118 -3.70 -20.44 6.76
N ARG A 119 -2.79 -19.48 6.94
CA ARG A 119 -1.36 -19.75 6.85
C ARG A 119 -0.81 -20.59 8.01
N LYS A 120 -1.38 -20.48 9.21
CA LYS A 120 -1.01 -21.35 10.34
C LYS A 120 -1.42 -22.80 10.05
N ASP A 121 -2.57 -22.98 9.41
CA ASP A 121 -3.08 -24.29 8.99
C ASP A 121 -2.39 -24.84 7.72
N GLY A 122 -1.38 -24.12 7.20
CA GLY A 122 -0.64 -24.51 6.00
C GLY A 122 -1.37 -24.28 4.69
N VAL A 123 -2.54 -23.63 4.71
CA VAL A 123 -3.37 -23.36 3.53
C VAL A 123 -2.89 -22.09 2.82
N PRO A 124 -2.51 -22.15 1.53
CA PRO A 124 -2.12 -20.96 0.78
C PRO A 124 -3.34 -20.11 0.42
N VAL A 125 -3.27 -18.80 0.70
CA VAL A 125 -4.32 -17.84 0.29
C VAL A 125 -4.03 -17.33 -1.12
N SER A 126 -4.96 -17.57 -2.04
CA SER A 126 -4.88 -17.07 -3.42
C SER A 126 -5.46 -15.65 -3.56
N GLY A 127 -5.14 -14.99 -4.67
CA GLY A 127 -5.65 -13.65 -4.97
C GLY A 127 -7.18 -13.56 -5.03
N PRO A 128 -7.87 -14.50 -5.71
CA PRO A 128 -9.35 -14.56 -5.72
C PRO A 128 -9.97 -14.86 -4.36
N MET A 129 -9.36 -15.74 -3.55
CA MET A 129 -9.85 -16.01 -2.19
C MET A 129 -9.82 -14.75 -1.33
N LEU A 130 -8.71 -14.00 -1.40
CA LEU A 130 -8.58 -12.73 -0.69
C LEU A 130 -9.59 -11.68 -1.19
N GLU A 131 -9.97 -11.73 -2.46
CA GLU A 131 -10.96 -10.84 -3.06
C GLU A 131 -12.36 -11.13 -2.55
N MET A 132 -12.77 -12.40 -2.54
CA MET A 132 -14.07 -12.84 -2.02
C MET A 132 -14.22 -12.51 -0.53
N GLN A 133 -13.23 -12.87 0.30
CA GLN A 133 -13.28 -12.58 1.73
C GLN A 133 -13.34 -11.07 2.01
N ALA A 134 -12.61 -10.27 1.24
CA ALA A 134 -12.63 -8.83 1.42
C ALA A 134 -13.99 -8.20 1.05
N LEU A 135 -14.71 -8.78 0.08
CA LEU A 135 -16.06 -8.34 -0.28
C LEU A 135 -17.08 -8.73 0.79
N GLU A 136 -16.95 -9.90 1.40
CA GLU A 136 -17.79 -10.34 2.53
C GLU A 136 -17.62 -9.40 3.73
N ILE A 137 -16.38 -9.17 4.16
CA ILE A 137 -16.08 -8.24 5.26
C ILE A 137 -16.55 -6.82 4.91
N ALA A 138 -16.42 -6.38 3.65
CA ALA A 138 -16.95 -5.08 3.24
C ALA A 138 -18.47 -4.98 3.41
N ALA A 139 -19.21 -6.06 3.13
CA ALA A 139 -20.64 -6.11 3.32
C ALA A 139 -21.02 -6.09 4.81
N GLU A 140 -20.27 -6.78 5.66
CA GLU A 140 -20.47 -6.78 7.12
C GLU A 140 -20.22 -5.41 7.75
N HIS A 141 -19.29 -4.63 7.21
CA HIS A 141 -19.00 -3.26 7.65
C HIS A 141 -19.75 -2.16 6.86
N ASP A 142 -20.79 -2.51 6.09
CA ASP A 142 -21.61 -1.58 5.29
C ASP A 142 -20.78 -0.66 4.35
N VAL A 143 -19.65 -1.16 3.84
CA VAL A 143 -18.77 -0.41 2.93
C VAL A 143 -19.29 -0.48 1.50
N LEU A 144 -20.19 0.44 1.16
CA LEU A 144 -20.81 0.53 -0.16
C LEU A 144 -19.79 0.80 -1.29
N GLY A 145 -19.87 0.01 -2.36
CA GLY A 145 -19.07 0.20 -3.58
C GLY A 145 -17.62 -0.29 -3.50
N PHE A 146 -17.27 -1.03 -2.45
CA PHE A 146 -16.00 -1.74 -2.40
C PHE A 146 -15.94 -2.84 -3.47
N LYS A 147 -14.85 -2.90 -4.25
CA LYS A 147 -14.70 -3.83 -5.38
C LYS A 147 -13.52 -4.79 -5.23
N ALA A 148 -12.82 -4.76 -4.09
CA ALA A 148 -11.61 -5.55 -3.86
C ALA A 148 -10.59 -5.56 -5.03
N SER A 149 -10.51 -4.45 -5.79
CA SER A 149 -9.79 -4.40 -7.06
C SER A 149 -8.31 -4.81 -6.95
N TRP A 150 -7.70 -5.23 -8.06
CA TRP A 150 -6.26 -5.59 -8.10
C TRP A 150 -5.34 -4.54 -7.47
N HIS A 151 -5.62 -3.25 -7.68
CA HIS A 151 -4.85 -2.15 -7.09
C HIS A 151 -5.01 -2.08 -5.57
N TRP A 152 -6.24 -2.26 -5.07
CA TRP A 152 -6.50 -2.36 -3.64
C TRP A 152 -5.79 -3.58 -3.05
N ARG A 153 -5.94 -4.76 -3.65
CA ARG A 153 -5.29 -6.00 -3.19
C ARG A 153 -3.78 -5.85 -3.09
N LYS A 154 -3.15 -5.27 -4.12
CA LYS A 154 -1.71 -4.97 -4.11
C LYS A 154 -1.32 -3.98 -3.01
N GLY A 155 -2.17 -3.00 -2.72
CA GLY A 155 -1.97 -2.02 -1.65
C GLY A 155 -2.15 -2.64 -0.25
N PHE A 156 -3.17 -3.46 -0.05
CA PHE A 156 -3.43 -4.24 1.16
C PHE A 156 -2.22 -5.12 1.50
N LEU A 157 -1.78 -5.96 0.55
CA LEU A 157 -0.63 -6.83 0.75
C LEU A 157 0.64 -6.06 1.13
N ARG A 158 0.85 -4.88 0.52
CA ARG A 158 2.01 -4.03 0.84
C ARG A 158 1.93 -3.43 2.24
N ARG A 159 0.76 -2.90 2.63
CA ARG A 159 0.56 -2.27 3.95
C ARG A 159 0.76 -3.28 5.08
N HIS A 160 0.31 -4.51 4.87
CA HIS A 160 0.38 -5.59 5.87
C HIS A 160 1.57 -6.54 5.67
N GLN A 161 2.50 -6.21 4.77
CA GLN A 161 3.71 -7.01 4.47
C GLN A 161 3.44 -8.48 4.11
N LEU A 162 2.29 -8.75 3.48
CA LEU A 162 1.86 -10.08 3.07
C LEU A 162 2.32 -10.38 1.64
N SER A 163 2.65 -11.65 1.36
CA SER A 163 2.88 -12.14 0.00
C SER A 163 1.96 -13.31 -0.33
N LEU A 164 1.31 -13.28 -1.50
CA LEU A 164 0.51 -14.42 -1.99
C LEU A 164 1.36 -15.60 -2.51
N ARG A 165 2.70 -15.48 -2.49
CA ARG A 165 3.57 -16.58 -2.88
C ARG A 165 3.68 -17.58 -1.73
N ALA A 166 3.54 -18.86 -2.03
CA ALA A 166 3.98 -19.91 -1.15
C ALA A 166 5.49 -19.73 -0.87
N ARG A 167 5.94 -19.94 0.37
CA ARG A 167 7.37 -20.04 0.68
C ARG A 167 7.89 -21.29 -0.02
N THR A 168 8.49 -21.14 -1.19
CA THR A 168 9.28 -22.20 -1.81
C THR A 168 10.59 -22.34 -1.02
N ARG A 169 10.56 -23.04 0.12
CA ARG A 169 11.77 -23.42 0.86
C ARG A 169 12.03 -24.92 0.66
N GLN A 170 12.27 -25.31 -0.59
CA GLN A 170 13.08 -26.50 -0.85
C GLN A 170 14.54 -26.05 -0.81
N GLY A 171 15.18 -26.15 0.34
CA GLY A 171 16.58 -25.77 0.50
C GLY A 171 16.94 -25.46 1.94
N LYS A 172 17.67 -26.40 2.55
CA LYS A 172 18.24 -26.41 3.91
C LYS A 172 17.34 -26.99 5.02
N ARG A 173 17.07 -28.29 4.94
CA ARG A 173 17.40 -29.17 6.06
C ARG A 173 18.89 -29.48 5.90
N ALA A 174 19.72 -29.02 6.83
CA ALA A 174 21.07 -29.56 6.94
C ALA A 174 20.91 -30.97 7.51
N CYS A 175 21.28 -31.98 6.74
CA CYS A 175 21.49 -33.32 7.24
C CYS A 175 22.67 -33.24 8.22
N LEU A 176 22.41 -33.34 9.52
CA LEU A 176 23.43 -33.78 10.46
C LEU A 176 23.29 -35.30 10.54
N VAL A 177 23.76 -35.98 9.50
CA VAL A 177 24.20 -37.37 9.60
C VAL A 177 25.70 -37.27 9.49
N GLY A 178 26.36 -37.47 10.62
CA GLY A 178 27.80 -37.63 10.72
C GLY A 178 28.06 -38.91 11.48
N ASP A 179 27.84 -40.05 10.82
CA ASP A 179 28.41 -41.32 11.24
C ASP A 179 29.93 -41.25 11.06
N LYS A 180 30.67 -41.45 12.16
CA LYS A 180 32.06 -41.88 12.15
C LYS A 180 32.25 -42.88 13.29
N ASP A 181 31.93 -44.13 13.00
CA ASP A 181 32.56 -45.26 13.66
C ASP A 181 33.95 -45.50 13.05
N LYS A 182 34.89 -45.91 13.92
CA LYS A 182 36.24 -46.50 13.75
C LYS A 182 37.17 -45.90 14.81
N ASP A 183 37.89 -46.61 15.68
CA ASP A 183 38.17 -48.03 15.83
C ASP A 183 38.66 -48.27 17.29
N LEU A 184 38.60 -49.54 17.70
CA LEU A 184 39.00 -50.16 18.96
C LEU A 184 40.52 -50.15 19.27
N SER A 185 40.85 -50.47 20.54
CA SER A 185 42.16 -50.85 21.16
C SER A 185 42.85 -49.71 21.93
N SER A 186 43.26 -49.82 23.21
CA SER A 186 43.44 -50.97 24.13
C SER A 186 43.58 -50.46 25.58
N ASP A 187 43.09 -51.29 26.52
CA ASP A 187 43.64 -51.67 27.84
C ASP A 187 44.19 -50.60 28.82
N ASP A 188 43.60 -50.51 30.02
CA ASP A 188 44.26 -50.89 31.29
C ASP A 188 43.32 -50.69 32.51
N ASP A 189 43.02 -51.83 33.14
CA ASP A 189 42.81 -52.13 34.56
C ASP A 189 42.43 -51.04 35.59
N LEU A 190 41.31 -51.25 36.31
CA LEU A 190 41.35 -51.80 37.67
C LEU A 190 39.93 -52.09 38.18
N ALA A 191 39.74 -53.30 38.71
CA ALA A 191 38.57 -53.70 39.49
C ALA A 191 38.57 -53.02 40.87
N ASP A 192 37.38 -52.67 41.37
CA ASP A 192 37.06 -52.93 42.77
C ASP A 192 35.57 -53.21 42.94
N ASP A 193 35.35 -54.19 43.79
CA ASP A 193 34.19 -55.02 44.05
C ASP A 193 33.43 -54.39 45.22
N SER A 194 32.11 -54.18 45.11
CA SER A 194 31.24 -53.92 46.27
C SER A 194 29.77 -54.05 45.88
N GLU A 195 29.36 -55.31 45.87
CA GLU A 195 28.04 -55.82 46.19
C GLU A 195 27.34 -55.02 47.32
N SER A 196 26.09 -54.59 47.11
CA SER A 196 25.13 -54.39 48.20
C SER A 196 23.72 -54.56 47.66
N ASP A 197 23.17 -55.72 47.94
CA ASP A 197 21.74 -56.02 47.95
C ASP A 197 20.98 -55.11 48.94
N GLY A 198 19.65 -55.01 48.76
CA GLY A 198 18.74 -54.43 49.76
C GLY A 198 17.59 -53.64 49.13
N GLU A 199 16.58 -54.30 48.56
CA GLU A 199 15.34 -54.72 49.25
C GLU A 199 14.11 -53.87 48.84
N ASP A 200 13.05 -54.61 48.53
CA ASP A 200 11.71 -54.19 48.17
C ASP A 200 10.89 -53.62 49.34
N ASN A 201 9.81 -52.89 48.99
CA ASN A 201 8.56 -52.55 49.69
C ASN A 201 8.30 -51.03 49.58
N GLU A 202 7.13 -50.52 49.19
CA GLU A 202 5.77 -51.05 49.01
C GLU A 202 5.01 -50.11 48.06
#